data_AF-A0A956F3Z0-F1
#
_entry.id   AF-A0A956F3Z0-F1
#
_cell.length_a   1.000
_cell.length_b   1.000
_cell.length_c   1.000
_cell.angle_alpha   90.00
_cell.angle_beta   90.00
_cell.angle_gamma   90.00
#
_symmetry.space_group_name_H-M   'P 1'
#
loop_
_entity.id
_entity.type
_entity.pdbx_description
1 polymer ?
#
loop_
_entity_poly.entity_id
_entity_poly.type
_entity_poly.pdbx_seq_one_letter_code
_entity_poly.pdbx_strand_id
1 'polypeptide(L)'
;MAGISVGHGSSKRALNHEVPLVPYIDFLLCLISFLLVTAVWSAQSRLEATAKSPGEAGVVRDEKPTIFHVDARSRSKLTLSWRKGDTVISQIDLEKRTKEREGQLAYVDLDQRVAEQWKEFGMHRGKGDAEQDLAVLHTPGDMSFGEMTALIDAIRDPKREDEQTAFRVSLATD
;
A
#
# COMPACT_ATOMS: atom_id res chain seq x y z
N MET A 1 29.25 -11.57 -41.98
CA MET A 1 30.58 -12.22 -41.86
C MET A 1 31.58 -11.14 -41.46
N ALA A 2 31.83 -10.98 -40.15
CA ALA A 2 32.74 -9.96 -39.63
C ALA A 2 34.11 -10.62 -39.42
N GLY A 3 35.08 -10.33 -40.31
CA GLY A 3 36.45 -10.82 -40.21
C GLY A 3 37.37 -9.75 -39.64
N ILE A 4 38.17 -10.11 -38.65
CA ILE A 4 39.24 -9.25 -38.12
C ILE A 4 40.55 -9.57 -38.86
N SER A 5 41.14 -8.56 -39.50
CA SER A 5 42.46 -8.68 -40.13
C SER A 5 43.54 -8.22 -39.14
N VAL A 6 44.43 -9.12 -38.76
CA VAL A 6 45.64 -8.78 -37.98
C VAL A 6 46.82 -8.64 -38.94
N GLY A 7 47.48 -7.49 -38.91
CA GLY A 7 48.58 -7.12 -39.81
C GLY A 7 49.77 -8.07 -39.78
N HIS A 8 50.44 -8.20 -40.92
CA HIS A 8 51.45 -9.21 -41.22
C HIS A 8 52.81 -8.91 -40.57
N GLY A 9 53.16 -9.70 -39.54
CA GLY A 9 54.53 -9.87 -39.05
C GLY A 9 55.12 -11.19 -39.56
N SER A 10 56.20 -11.09 -40.33
CA SER A 10 56.96 -12.18 -40.95
C SER A 10 57.15 -13.41 -40.04
N SER A 11 56.76 -14.59 -40.54
CA SER A 11 57.06 -15.95 -40.01
C SER A 11 55.98 -16.72 -39.23
N LYS A 12 54.71 -16.30 -39.19
CA LYS A 12 53.61 -17.17 -38.71
C LYS A 12 52.41 -17.14 -39.67
N ARG A 13 51.96 -18.32 -40.10
CA ARG A 13 50.84 -18.56 -41.04
C ARG A 13 49.63 -17.71 -40.62
N ALA A 14 49.07 -16.93 -41.54
CA ALA A 14 47.87 -16.14 -41.30
C ALA A 14 46.73 -17.06 -40.88
N LEU A 15 46.35 -16.99 -39.60
CA LEU A 15 45.21 -17.71 -39.04
C LEU A 15 43.99 -16.81 -39.23
N ASN A 16 43.13 -17.16 -40.18
CA ASN A 16 41.79 -16.59 -40.26
C ASN A 16 41.04 -17.00 -38.98
N HIS A 17 40.90 -16.07 -38.04
CA HIS A 17 40.07 -16.29 -36.86
C HIS A 17 38.63 -15.91 -37.21
N GLU A 18 37.86 -16.89 -37.67
CA GLU A 18 36.41 -16.76 -37.78
C GLU A 18 35.79 -16.93 -36.39
N VAL A 19 35.03 -15.94 -35.94
CA VAL A 19 34.28 -16.05 -34.68
C VAL A 19 33.10 -17.00 -34.93
N PRO A 20 32.90 -18.05 -34.12
CA PRO A 20 31.75 -18.91 -34.25
C PRO A 20 30.49 -18.11 -33.86
N LEU A 21 29.77 -17.61 -34.86
CA LEU A 21 28.60 -16.74 -34.67
C LEU A 21 27.42 -17.48 -34.03
N VAL A 22 27.24 -18.76 -34.37
CA VAL A 22 26.09 -19.55 -33.89
C VAL A 22 26.10 -19.70 -32.36
N PRO A 23 27.20 -20.13 -31.70
CA PRO A 23 27.28 -20.17 -30.24
C PRO A 23 27.22 -18.79 -29.57
N TYR A 24 27.72 -17.73 -30.23
CA TYR A 24 27.72 -16.39 -29.66
C TYR A 24 26.31 -15.79 -29.60
N ILE A 25 25.49 -16.04 -30.63
CA ILE A 25 24.09 -15.61 -30.66
C ILE A 25 23.29 -16.34 -29.57
N ASP A 26 23.51 -17.64 -29.39
CA ASP A 26 22.85 -18.42 -28.34
C ASP A 26 23.15 -17.86 -26.94
N PHE A 27 24.43 -17.55 -26.67
CA PHE A 27 24.84 -16.91 -25.41
C PHE A 27 24.17 -15.54 -25.18
N LEU A 28 24.11 -14.69 -26.22
CA LEU A 28 23.44 -13.39 -26.12
C LEU A 28 21.92 -13.53 -25.91
N LEU A 29 21.28 -14.49 -26.58
CA LEU A 29 19.86 -14.76 -26.40
C LEU A 29 19.55 -15.29 -25.00
N CYS A 30 20.40 -16.15 -24.43
CA CYS A 30 20.30 -16.58 -23.04
C CYS A 30 20.38 -15.40 -22.07
N LEU A 31 21.32 -14.46 -22.27
CA LEU A 31 21.44 -13.26 -21.43
C LEU A 31 20.23 -12.33 -21.54
N ILE A 32 19.71 -12.11 -22.75
CA ILE A 32 18.49 -11.31 -22.97
C ILE A 32 17.28 -11.96 -22.29
N SER A 33 17.14 -13.29 -22.39
CA SER A 33 16.07 -14.02 -21.71
C SER A 33 16.15 -13.87 -20.19
N PHE A 34 17.34 -13.91 -19.61
CA PHE A 34 17.54 -13.70 -18.18
C PHE A 34 17.16 -12.27 -17.73
N LEU A 35 17.54 -11.26 -18.51
CA LEU A 35 17.18 -9.86 -18.27
C LEU A 35 15.66 -9.63 -18.35
N LEU A 36 14.97 -10.27 -19.30
CA LEU A 36 13.52 -10.13 -19.45
C LEU A 36 12.75 -10.80 -18.31
N VAL A 37 13.15 -11.99 -17.86
CA VAL A 37 12.49 -12.69 -16.75
C VAL A 37 12.63 -11.92 -15.43
N THR A 38 13.81 -11.37 -15.15
CA THR A 38 14.07 -10.57 -13.94
C THR A 38 13.38 -9.20 -13.98
N ALA A 39 13.25 -8.59 -15.15
CA ALA A 39 12.47 -7.35 -15.33
C ALA A 39 10.96 -7.54 -15.05
N VAL A 40 10.39 -8.68 -15.46
CA VAL A 40 8.98 -9.01 -15.17
C VAL A 40 8.72 -9.19 -13.67
N TRP A 41 9.66 -9.79 -12.95
CA TRP A 41 9.55 -9.92 -11.49
C TRP A 41 9.58 -8.56 -10.77
N SER A 42 10.30 -7.58 -11.31
CA SER A 42 10.32 -6.22 -10.75
C SER A 42 9.05 -5.42 -11.06
N ALA A 43 8.32 -5.76 -12.11
CA ALA A 43 7.06 -5.09 -12.46
C ALA A 43 5.86 -5.64 -11.68
N GLN A 44 5.91 -6.91 -11.25
CA GLN A 44 4.79 -7.56 -10.57
C GLN A 44 4.67 -7.23 -9.07
N SER A 45 5.69 -6.64 -8.45
CA SER A 45 5.64 -6.22 -7.04
C SER A 45 4.88 -4.91 -6.79
N ARG A 46 4.28 -4.31 -7.84
CA ARG A 46 3.49 -3.07 -7.76
C ARG A 46 2.04 -3.22 -8.21
N LEU A 47 1.52 -4.45 -8.27
CA LEU A 47 0.07 -4.63 -8.28
C LEU A 47 -0.44 -4.34 -6.86
N GLU A 48 -0.85 -3.09 -6.62
CA GLU A 48 -1.74 -2.78 -5.51
C GLU A 48 -3.05 -3.54 -5.74
N ALA A 49 -3.16 -4.71 -5.12
CA ALA A 49 -4.40 -5.46 -5.03
C ALA A 49 -5.37 -4.76 -4.08
N THR A 50 -5.82 -3.56 -4.45
CA THR A 50 -7.08 -3.04 -3.92
C THR A 50 -8.17 -3.97 -4.44
N ALA A 51 -8.88 -4.65 -3.54
CA ALA A 51 -10.10 -5.37 -3.84
C ALA A 51 -11.20 -4.38 -4.25
N LYS A 52 -11.07 -3.81 -5.45
CA LYS A 52 -12.14 -3.11 -6.14
C LYS A 52 -13.07 -4.21 -6.66
N SER A 53 -14.18 -4.40 -5.95
CA SER A 53 -15.35 -5.09 -6.49
C SER A 53 -15.62 -4.55 -7.90
N PRO A 54 -15.95 -5.40 -8.91
CA PRO A 54 -16.24 -4.92 -10.25
C PRO A 54 -17.51 -4.06 -10.21
N GLY A 55 -17.30 -2.75 -10.11
CA GLY A 55 -18.33 -1.73 -10.01
C GLY A 55 -17.70 -0.37 -10.29
N GLU A 56 -17.96 0.10 -11.50
CA GLU A 56 -17.78 1.47 -11.99
C GLU A 56 -16.36 1.88 -12.45
N ALA A 57 -16.26 2.06 -13.77
CA ALA A 57 -15.15 2.70 -14.46
C ALA A 57 -15.16 4.21 -14.14
N GLY A 58 -14.61 4.57 -12.98
CA GLY A 58 -14.42 5.95 -12.55
C GLY A 58 -13.02 6.45 -12.88
N VAL A 59 -12.98 7.52 -13.68
CA VAL A 59 -11.91 8.52 -13.91
C VAL A 59 -10.62 8.30 -13.12
N VAL A 60 -9.49 8.21 -13.84
CA VAL A 60 -8.13 8.27 -13.26
C VAL A 60 -7.97 9.63 -12.56
N ARG A 61 -8.28 9.67 -11.26
CA ARG A 61 -7.92 10.77 -10.38
C ARG A 61 -6.48 10.53 -9.94
N ASP A 62 -5.56 11.30 -10.50
CA ASP A 62 -4.12 11.28 -10.17
C ASP A 62 -3.81 11.96 -8.81
N GLU A 63 -4.85 12.22 -8.02
CA GLU A 63 -4.72 12.77 -6.68
C GLU A 63 -4.68 11.62 -5.68
N LYS A 64 -3.52 11.42 -5.05
CA LYS A 64 -3.34 10.40 -4.00
C LYS A 64 -4.47 10.57 -2.97
N PRO A 65 -5.24 9.51 -2.66
CA PRO A 65 -6.35 9.61 -1.73
C PRO A 65 -5.84 9.95 -0.33
N THR A 66 -6.63 10.75 0.39
CA THR A 66 -6.38 11.03 1.80
C THR A 66 -6.95 9.88 2.61
N ILE A 67 -6.08 9.16 3.33
CA ILE A 67 -6.43 7.95 4.08
C ILE A 67 -6.24 8.23 5.57
N PHE A 68 -7.18 7.77 6.38
CA PHE A 68 -7.08 7.81 7.84
C PHE A 68 -6.39 6.55 8.34
N HIS A 69 -5.31 6.68 9.10
CA HIS A 69 -4.56 5.57 9.68
C HIS A 69 -4.73 5.58 11.20
N VAL A 70 -5.14 4.44 11.75
CA VAL A 70 -5.21 4.21 13.19
C VAL A 70 -4.17 3.15 13.54
N ASP A 71 -3.13 3.55 14.27
CA ASP A 71 -2.06 2.65 14.68
C ASP A 71 -2.23 2.23 16.14
N ALA A 72 -2.51 0.93 16.32
CA ALA A 72 -2.68 0.29 17.61
C ALA A 72 -1.56 -0.70 17.94
N ARG A 73 -0.43 -0.68 17.22
CA ARG A 73 0.71 -1.59 17.48
C ARG A 73 1.43 -1.28 18.79
N SER A 74 1.45 -0.01 19.21
CA SER A 74 2.03 0.37 20.50
C SER A 74 1.17 -0.14 21.65
N ARG A 75 1.78 -0.71 22.70
CA ARG A 75 1.03 -1.27 23.84
C ARG A 75 0.29 -0.23 24.67
N SER A 76 0.80 1.00 24.73
CA SER A 76 0.27 2.07 25.61
C SER A 76 -0.32 3.27 24.87
N LYS A 77 -0.10 3.37 23.55
CA LYS A 77 -0.52 4.52 22.75
C LYS A 77 -1.28 4.09 21.50
N LEU A 78 -2.23 4.91 21.09
CA LEU A 78 -2.92 4.87 19.80
C LEU A 78 -2.51 6.09 19.01
N THR A 79 -2.03 5.92 17.79
CA THR A 79 -1.69 7.04 16.91
C THR A 79 -2.72 7.15 15.80
N LEU A 80 -3.43 8.26 15.77
CA LEU A 80 -4.36 8.62 14.69
C LEU A 80 -3.60 9.51 13.72
N SER A 81 -3.55 9.16 12.43
CA SER A 81 -2.87 9.98 11.44
C SER A 81 -3.63 10.07 10.13
N TRP A 82 -3.77 11.26 9.58
CA TRP A 82 -4.25 11.46 8.21
C TRP A 82 -3.06 11.53 7.27
N ARG A 83 -3.11 10.74 6.20
CA ARG A 83 -2.02 10.64 5.22
C ARG A 83 -2.55 10.87 3.82
N LYS A 84 -1.82 11.65 3.02
CA LYS A 84 -2.07 11.79 1.58
C LYS A 84 -0.88 11.21 0.84
N GLY A 85 -1.00 9.94 0.46
CA GLY A 85 0.16 9.14 0.05
C GLY A 85 1.15 8.96 1.21
N ASP A 86 2.40 9.36 0.99
CA ASP A 86 3.49 9.21 1.96
C ASP A 86 3.57 10.37 2.98
N THR A 87 2.80 11.44 2.75
CA THR A 87 2.83 12.65 3.58
C THR A 87 1.81 12.57 4.70
N VAL A 88 2.25 12.71 5.95
CA VAL A 88 1.39 12.85 7.12
C VAL A 88 0.90 14.29 7.21
N ILE A 89 -0.43 14.48 7.11
CA ILE A 89 -1.08 15.80 7.17
C ILE A 89 -1.43 16.16 8.62
N SER A 90 -1.91 15.18 9.38
CA SER A 90 -2.27 15.33 10.79
C SER A 90 -1.86 14.08 11.54
N GLN A 91 -1.40 14.24 12.76
CA GLN A 91 -1.11 13.14 13.67
C GLN A 91 -1.47 13.53 15.11
N ILE A 92 -2.18 12.64 15.79
CA ILE A 92 -2.55 12.77 17.19
C ILE A 92 -2.24 11.45 17.89
N ASP A 93 -1.52 11.54 18.99
CA ASP A 93 -1.25 10.41 19.86
C ASP A 93 -2.22 10.45 21.05
N LEU A 94 -2.89 9.31 21.28
CA LEU A 94 -3.81 9.08 22.38
C LEU A 94 -3.24 7.99 23.28
N GLU A 95 -3.57 8.07 24.57
CA GLU A 95 -3.27 6.98 25.49
C GLU A 95 -4.31 5.88 25.38
N LYS A 96 -3.86 4.62 25.39
CA LYS A 96 -4.76 3.46 25.42
C LYS A 96 -5.41 3.36 26.79
N ARG A 97 -6.63 3.87 26.89
CA ARG A 97 -7.48 3.71 28.07
C ARG A 97 -8.75 2.99 27.65
N THR A 98 -9.03 1.85 28.28
CA THR A 98 -10.24 1.07 28.01
C THR A 98 -11.20 1.17 29.18
N LYS A 99 -12.50 1.14 28.88
CA LYS A 99 -13.59 1.00 29.83
C LYS A 99 -14.52 -0.08 29.34
N GLU A 100 -15.17 -0.76 30.27
CA GLU A 100 -16.24 -1.68 29.95
C GLU A 100 -17.53 -0.89 29.77
N ARG A 101 -18.12 -0.95 28.57
CA ARG A 101 -19.39 -0.33 28.22
C ARG A 101 -20.33 -1.46 27.80
N GLU A 102 -21.42 -1.64 28.54
CA GLU A 102 -22.45 -2.65 28.23
C GLU A 102 -21.90 -4.10 28.07
N GLY A 103 -20.87 -4.45 28.87
CA GLY A 103 -20.22 -5.77 28.81
C GLY A 103 -19.24 -5.95 27.64
N GLN A 104 -18.94 -4.87 26.91
CA GLN A 104 -17.96 -4.85 25.83
C GLN A 104 -16.81 -3.89 26.17
N LEU A 105 -15.62 -4.20 25.68
CA LEU A 105 -14.46 -3.30 25.78
C LEU A 105 -14.70 -2.10 24.86
N ALA A 106 -14.45 -0.89 25.37
CA ALA A 106 -14.52 0.36 24.61
C ALA A 106 -13.31 1.23 24.95
N TYR A 107 -12.73 1.91 23.96
CA TYR A 107 -11.67 2.89 24.19
C TYR A 107 -12.27 4.23 24.61
N VAL A 108 -11.71 4.80 25.67
CA VAL A 108 -12.13 6.11 26.19
C VAL A 108 -11.58 7.19 25.27
N ASP A 109 -12.42 8.17 24.93
CA ASP A 109 -12.09 9.34 24.12
C ASP A 109 -11.77 9.04 22.65
N LEU A 110 -11.68 7.78 22.22
CA LEU A 110 -11.34 7.43 20.84
C LEU A 110 -12.44 7.81 19.85
N ASP A 111 -13.69 7.49 20.19
CA ASP A 111 -14.90 7.84 19.43
C ASP A 111 -14.98 9.34 19.16
N GLN A 112 -14.84 10.14 20.21
CA GLN A 112 -14.87 11.60 20.11
C GLN A 112 -13.73 12.13 19.24
N ARG A 113 -12.50 11.61 19.43
CA ARG A 113 -11.33 12.05 18.66
C ARG A 113 -11.40 11.68 17.19
N VAL A 114 -11.91 10.50 16.87
CA VAL A 114 -12.15 10.09 15.48
C VAL A 114 -13.21 10.98 14.85
N ALA A 115 -14.29 11.29 15.56
CA ALA A 115 -15.34 12.19 15.06
C ALA A 115 -14.82 13.63 14.83
N GLU A 116 -13.99 14.17 15.73
CA GLU A 116 -13.32 15.46 15.57
C GLU A 116 -12.41 15.46 14.33
N GLN A 117 -11.57 14.44 14.20
CA GLN A 117 -10.66 14.30 13.06
C GLN A 117 -11.39 14.16 11.73
N TRP A 118 -12.50 13.43 11.71
CA TRP A 118 -13.33 13.30 10.51
C TRP A 118 -14.03 14.63 10.14
N LYS A 119 -14.50 15.39 11.12
CA LYS A 119 -15.06 16.74 10.91
C LYS A 119 -14.03 17.78 10.48
N GLU A 120 -12.75 17.54 10.70
CA GLU A 120 -11.70 18.44 10.24
C GLU A 120 -11.20 18.04 8.84
N PHE A 121 -10.83 16.78 8.64
CA PHE A 121 -10.12 16.32 7.44
C PHE A 121 -10.93 15.42 6.50
N GLY A 122 -12.07 14.88 6.94
CA GLY A 122 -12.88 13.96 6.13
C GLY A 122 -13.38 14.62 4.86
N MET A 123 -13.27 13.93 3.72
CA MET A 123 -13.59 14.46 2.40
C MET A 123 -15.01 14.11 1.95
N HIS A 124 -15.56 12.99 2.44
CA HIS A 124 -16.86 12.46 1.98
C HIS A 124 -17.94 12.61 3.05
N ARG A 125 -18.48 13.83 3.17
CA ARG A 125 -19.49 14.18 4.20
C ARG A 125 -20.88 14.41 3.65
N GLY A 126 -21.00 14.74 2.36
CA GLY A 126 -22.25 15.17 1.78
C GLY A 126 -23.22 14.01 1.58
N LYS A 127 -24.52 14.28 1.62
CA LYS A 127 -25.60 13.32 1.35
C LYS A 127 -25.54 12.64 -0.03
N GLY A 128 -24.73 13.18 -0.95
CA GLY A 128 -24.57 12.68 -2.33
C GLY A 128 -23.23 11.98 -2.62
N ASP A 129 -22.30 11.89 -1.66
CA ASP A 129 -21.03 11.20 -1.92
C ASP A 129 -21.25 9.69 -1.91
N ALA A 130 -21.04 9.06 -3.08
CA ALA A 130 -21.15 7.60 -3.23
C ALA A 130 -20.00 6.85 -2.51
N GLU A 131 -18.90 7.53 -2.22
CA GLU A 131 -17.73 6.96 -1.55
C GLU A 131 -17.69 7.34 -0.06
N GLN A 132 -17.10 6.47 0.75
CA GLN A 132 -16.80 6.70 2.18
C GLN A 132 -15.30 6.96 2.33
N ASP A 133 -14.90 7.71 3.36
CA ASP A 133 -13.48 7.88 3.68
C ASP A 133 -12.86 6.52 4.08
N LEU A 134 -11.61 6.25 3.67
CA LEU A 134 -10.93 5.01 4.01
C LEU A 134 -10.19 5.14 5.34
N ALA A 135 -10.46 4.24 6.28
CA ALA A 135 -9.71 4.08 7.51
C ALA A 135 -8.92 2.76 7.49
N VAL A 136 -7.60 2.83 7.69
CA VAL A 136 -6.71 1.67 7.82
C VAL A 136 -6.34 1.50 9.29
N LEU A 137 -6.76 0.38 9.87
CA LEU A 137 -6.44 0.01 11.25
C LEU A 137 -5.21 -0.91 11.26
N HIS A 138 -4.12 -0.46 11.87
CA HIS A 138 -2.89 -1.23 12.07
C HIS A 138 -2.95 -1.90 13.44
N THR A 139 -3.07 -3.22 13.45
CA THR A 139 -3.13 -4.03 14.68
C THR A 139 -1.89 -4.89 14.82
N PRO A 140 -1.37 -5.09 16.04
CA PRO A 140 -0.34 -6.10 16.29
C PRO A 140 -0.95 -7.51 16.20
N GLY A 141 -0.15 -8.49 15.78
CA GLY A 141 -0.62 -9.88 15.62
C GLY A 141 -1.07 -10.59 16.91
N ASP A 142 -0.76 -10.04 18.08
CA ASP A 142 -1.15 -10.58 19.40
C ASP A 142 -2.38 -9.88 20.01
N MET A 143 -3.04 -8.96 19.28
CA MET A 143 -4.21 -8.24 19.77
C MET A 143 -5.40 -9.17 20.03
N SER A 144 -6.09 -8.96 21.16
CA SER A 144 -7.30 -9.71 21.45
C SER A 144 -8.47 -9.31 20.54
N PHE A 145 -9.37 -10.25 20.23
CA PHE A 145 -10.52 -9.97 19.38
C PHE A 145 -11.40 -8.84 19.95
N GLY A 146 -11.60 -8.79 21.27
CA GLY A 146 -12.41 -7.76 21.92
C GLY A 146 -11.83 -6.35 21.81
N GLU A 147 -10.50 -6.21 21.87
CA GLU A 147 -9.83 -4.93 21.62
C GLU A 147 -9.95 -4.51 20.15
N MET A 148 -9.81 -5.46 19.24
CA MET A 148 -9.95 -5.19 17.80
C MET A 148 -11.37 -4.73 17.46
N THR A 149 -12.41 -5.40 17.97
CA THR A 149 -13.80 -4.96 17.73
C THR A 149 -14.07 -3.59 18.33
N ALA A 150 -13.54 -3.31 19.53
CA ALA A 150 -13.66 -2.01 20.18
C ALA A 150 -13.06 -0.86 19.33
N LEU A 151 -11.93 -1.12 18.66
CA LEU A 151 -11.32 -0.15 17.74
C LEU A 151 -12.17 0.04 16.48
N ILE A 152 -12.67 -1.05 15.89
CA ILE A 152 -13.51 -1.00 14.69
C ILE A 152 -14.81 -0.22 14.98
N ASP A 153 -15.43 -0.46 16.13
CA ASP A 153 -16.68 0.20 16.52
C ASP A 153 -16.45 1.70 16.75
N ALA A 154 -15.36 2.08 17.44
CA ALA A 154 -15.01 3.48 17.62
C ALA A 154 -14.73 4.21 16.29
N ILE A 155 -14.12 3.53 15.31
CA ILE A 155 -13.88 4.09 13.97
C ILE A 155 -15.18 4.22 13.16
N ARG A 156 -16.14 3.33 13.37
CA ARG A 156 -17.44 3.33 12.66
C ARG A 156 -18.49 4.22 13.30
N ASP A 157 -18.28 4.67 14.53
CA ASP A 157 -19.22 5.52 15.28
C ASP A 157 -19.59 6.83 14.55
N PRO A 158 -18.65 7.58 13.91
CA PRO A 158 -19.01 8.78 13.18
C PRO A 158 -19.95 8.46 12.02
N LYS A 159 -21.14 9.08 12.05
CA LYS A 159 -22.15 8.96 11.02
C LYS A 159 -22.19 10.18 10.11
N ARG A 160 -22.48 9.92 8.84
CA ARG A 160 -22.77 10.92 7.81
C ARG A 160 -24.20 11.44 7.96
N GLU A 161 -24.53 12.49 7.21
CA GLU A 161 -25.87 13.09 7.21
C GLU A 161 -26.99 12.12 6.79
N ASP A 162 -26.65 11.06 6.05
CA ASP A 162 -27.53 9.98 5.62
C ASP A 162 -27.55 8.78 6.57
N GLU A 163 -27.04 8.95 7.80
CA GLU A 163 -26.88 7.93 8.84
C GLU A 163 -25.96 6.75 8.48
N GLN A 164 -25.28 6.80 7.33
CA GLN A 164 -24.27 5.81 6.97
C GLN A 164 -22.96 6.06 7.73
N THR A 165 -22.15 5.01 7.87
CA THR A 165 -20.82 5.11 8.49
C THR A 165 -19.92 6.03 7.65
N ALA A 166 -19.23 6.95 8.32
CA ALA A 166 -18.26 7.84 7.68
C ALA A 166 -17.11 7.09 7.01
N PHE A 167 -16.67 6.00 7.65
CA PHE A 167 -15.48 5.27 7.25
C PHE A 167 -15.78 3.86 6.74
N ARG A 168 -15.06 3.49 5.67
CA ARG A 168 -14.80 2.10 5.34
C ARG A 168 -13.52 1.66 6.05
N VAL A 169 -13.61 0.60 6.85
CA VAL A 169 -12.47 0.09 7.62
C VAL A 169 -11.74 -1.01 6.84
N SER A 170 -10.42 -0.87 6.71
CA SER A 170 -9.49 -1.88 6.22
C SER A 170 -8.54 -2.28 7.35
N LEU A 171 -8.26 -3.59 7.46
CA LEU A 171 -7.35 -4.12 8.46
C LEU A 171 -5.97 -4.31 7.84
N ALA A 172 -4.94 -3.78 8.49
CA ALA A 172 -3.55 -4.03 8.19
C ALA A 172 -2.92 -4.71 9.41
N THR A 173 -2.55 -5.97 9.25
CA THR A 173 -1.83 -6.75 10.26
C THR A 173 -0.37 -6.83 9.85
N ASP A 174 0.52 -6.44 10.76
CA ASP A 174 1.97 -6.65 10.64
C ASP A 174 2.43 -7.86 11.48
#